data_AF-G4ZWK6-F1
#
_entry.id   AF-G4ZWK6-F1
#
_cell.length_a   1.000
_cell.length_b   1.000
_cell.length_c   1.000
_cell.angle_alpha   90.00
_cell.angle_beta   90.00
_cell.angle_gamma   90.00
#
_symmetry.space_group_name_H-M   'P 1'
#
loop_
_entity.id
_entity.type
_entity.pdbx_description
1 polymer ?
#
loop_
_entity_poly.entity_id
_entity_poly.type
_entity_poly.pdbx_seq_one_letter_code
_entity_poly.pdbx_strand_id
1 'polypeptide(L)'
;MAARVLALLPLAGLGAWSANATLTRMSYQVRAPPGGEALEFIPGSMDDTIMETLETGDLVFFQRKLTAMQPLAALHTWVTRLQLRPRFDHCGWIYVDRLGRKFIVEETLDKVQCRPYSARLLTSEATEISVLTLKLERSKEMQEAANAFIAENLGRASRISLRHTVSALINPEEMRKAGADAVPAFPSAG
;
A
#
# COMPACT_ATOMS: atom_id res chain seq x y z
N MET A 1 3.33 5.91 42.75
CA MET A 1 2.43 6.07 41.58
C MET A 1 3.16 6.43 40.28
N ALA A 2 4.24 7.23 40.30
CA ALA A 2 4.99 7.63 39.09
C ALA A 2 5.52 6.47 38.22
N ALA A 3 6.00 5.37 38.82
CA ALA A 3 6.54 4.23 38.06
C ALA A 3 5.50 3.51 37.19
N ARG A 4 4.23 3.45 37.61
CA ARG A 4 3.14 2.86 36.81
C ARG A 4 2.74 3.76 35.63
N VAL A 5 2.82 5.07 35.81
CA VAL A 5 2.56 6.05 34.73
C VAL A 5 3.69 6.01 33.69
N LEU A 6 4.94 5.92 34.14
CA LEU A 6 6.11 5.76 33.25
C LEU A 6 6.05 4.45 32.45
N ALA A 7 5.57 3.35 33.05
CA ALA A 7 5.41 2.07 32.36
C ALA A 7 4.34 2.08 31.27
N LEU A 8 3.35 2.99 31.35
CA LEU A 8 2.28 3.12 30.37
C LEU A 8 2.60 4.10 29.23
N LEU A 9 3.63 4.94 29.37
CA LEU A 9 4.04 5.90 28.34
C LEU A 9 4.28 5.27 26.95
N PRO A 10 4.94 4.10 26.82
CA PRO A 10 5.12 3.47 25.50
C PRO A 10 3.78 3.07 24.86
N LEU A 11 2.84 2.55 25.65
CA LEU A 11 1.52 2.15 25.16
C LEU A 11 0.67 3.37 24.77
N ALA A 12 0.71 4.43 25.58
CA ALA A 12 0.06 5.69 25.27
C ALA A 12 0.64 6.34 23.99
N GLY A 13 1.97 6.28 23.82
CA GLY A 13 2.65 6.75 22.61
C GLY A 13 2.24 5.99 21.35
N LEU A 14 2.15 4.66 21.42
CA LEU A 14 1.66 3.83 20.32
C LEU A 14 0.19 4.13 20.00
N GLY A 15 -0.64 4.32 21.01
CA GLY A 15 -2.04 4.73 20.86
C GLY A 15 -2.17 6.08 20.16
N ALA A 16 -1.42 7.09 20.62
CA ALA A 16 -1.40 8.43 20.03
C ALA A 16 -0.90 8.41 18.58
N TRP A 17 0.15 7.65 18.26
CA TRP A 17 0.65 7.51 16.90
C TRP A 17 -0.38 6.82 15.98
N SER A 18 -0.97 5.71 16.44
CA SER A 18 -2.01 5.02 15.67
C SER A 18 -3.23 5.91 15.40
N ALA A 19 -3.65 6.68 16.41
CA ALA A 19 -4.74 7.64 16.28
C ALA A 19 -4.38 8.75 15.29
N ASN A 20 -3.18 9.34 15.38
CA ASN A 20 -2.71 10.35 14.45
C ASN A 20 -2.69 9.83 13.01
N ALA A 21 -2.05 8.68 12.77
CA ALA A 21 -1.98 8.07 11.43
C ALA A 21 -3.38 7.76 10.86
N THR A 22 -4.33 7.38 11.70
CA THR A 22 -5.72 7.11 11.28
C THR A 22 -6.46 8.42 10.95
N LEU A 23 -6.31 9.44 11.79
CA LEU A 23 -6.92 10.76 11.58
C LEU A 23 -6.40 11.43 10.31
N THR A 24 -5.09 11.39 10.05
CA THR A 24 -4.53 11.96 8.82
C THR A 24 -5.15 11.30 7.59
N ARG A 25 -5.27 9.96 7.59
CA ARG A 25 -5.92 9.21 6.50
C ARG A 25 -7.41 9.56 6.33
N MET A 26 -8.15 9.67 7.43
CA MET A 26 -9.55 10.07 7.41
C MET A 26 -9.73 11.48 6.85
N SER A 27 -8.85 12.43 7.21
CA SER A 27 -8.94 13.81 6.73
C SER A 27 -8.86 13.91 5.20
N TYR A 28 -8.06 13.05 4.57
CA TYR A 28 -7.97 12.95 3.12
C TYR A 28 -9.13 12.18 2.47
N GLN A 29 -9.77 11.25 3.18
CA GLN A 29 -10.96 10.55 2.69
C GLN A 29 -12.23 11.40 2.77
N VAL A 30 -12.37 12.20 3.83
CA VAL A 30 -13.54 13.07 4.07
C VAL A 30 -13.55 14.30 3.17
N ARG A 31 -12.39 14.69 2.63
CA ARG A 31 -12.27 15.74 1.59
C ARG A 31 -12.76 15.34 0.21
N ALA A 32 -13.51 14.24 0.07
CA ALA A 32 -14.33 13.96 -1.10
C ALA A 32 -15.82 14.06 -0.74
N PRO A 33 -16.41 15.27 -0.69
CA PRO A 33 -17.86 15.45 -0.58
C PRO A 33 -18.56 15.01 -1.89
N PRO A 34 -19.86 14.65 -1.84
CA PRO A 34 -20.66 14.56 -3.06
C PRO A 34 -20.85 15.99 -3.61
N GLY A 35 -19.95 16.40 -4.51
CA GLY A 35 -19.98 17.70 -5.18
C GLY A 35 -19.04 18.79 -4.65
N GLY A 36 -18.03 18.47 -3.84
CA GLY A 36 -17.00 19.42 -3.39
C GLY A 36 -15.60 19.02 -3.85
N GLU A 37 -14.78 20.02 -4.21
CA GLU A 37 -13.42 19.96 -4.77
C GLU A 37 -12.76 18.57 -4.76
N ALA A 38 -12.79 17.92 -5.92
CA ALA A 38 -11.92 16.80 -6.20
C ALA A 38 -10.49 17.22 -5.86
N LEU A 39 -9.82 16.42 -5.03
CA LEU A 39 -8.39 16.50 -4.73
C LEU A 39 -7.65 17.07 -5.95
N GLU A 40 -7.23 18.34 -5.86
CA GLU A 40 -6.95 19.17 -7.02
C GLU A 40 -5.63 18.71 -7.66
N PHE A 41 -5.74 17.80 -8.63
CA PHE A 41 -4.66 17.55 -9.58
C PHE A 41 -4.53 18.82 -10.40
N ILE A 42 -3.37 19.47 -10.31
CA ILE A 42 -3.08 20.62 -11.16
C ILE A 42 -2.97 20.08 -12.60
N PRO A 43 -3.89 20.50 -13.50
CA PRO A 43 -3.87 20.01 -14.87
C PRO A 43 -2.54 20.37 -15.53
N GLY A 44 -1.87 19.36 -16.11
CA GLY A 44 -0.52 19.51 -16.69
C GLY A 44 0.64 19.29 -15.72
N SER A 45 0.38 18.86 -14.48
CA SER A 45 1.42 18.33 -13.60
C SER A 45 1.96 16.98 -14.11
N MET A 46 3.18 16.62 -13.71
CA MET A 46 3.76 15.30 -14.04
C MET A 46 2.86 14.15 -13.58
N ASP A 47 2.20 14.29 -12.44
CA ASP A 47 1.30 13.27 -11.88
C ASP A 47 0.04 13.08 -12.73
N ASP A 48 -0.46 14.15 -13.34
CA ASP A 48 -1.61 14.13 -14.25
C ASP A 48 -1.24 13.46 -15.58
N THR A 49 -0.06 13.80 -16.11
CA THR A 49 0.47 13.17 -17.33
C THR A 49 0.73 11.68 -17.14
N ILE A 50 1.30 11.30 -15.98
CA ILE A 50 1.47 9.89 -15.63
C ILE A 50 0.10 9.24 -15.52
N MET A 51 -0.83 9.84 -14.78
CA MET A 51 -2.18 9.32 -14.60
C MET A 51 -2.84 9.04 -15.94
N GLU A 52 -2.77 9.93 -16.95
CA GLU A 52 -3.39 9.72 -18.27
C GLU A 52 -2.84 8.49 -18.99
N THR A 53 -1.54 8.21 -18.88
CA THR A 53 -0.88 7.10 -19.58
C THR A 53 -1.07 5.72 -18.93
N LEU A 54 -1.58 5.64 -17.70
CA LEU A 54 -1.69 4.35 -17.00
C LEU A 54 -2.77 3.46 -17.60
N GLU A 55 -2.45 2.19 -17.70
CA GLU A 55 -3.33 1.15 -18.19
C GLU A 55 -3.36 -0.06 -17.25
N THR A 56 -4.36 -0.94 -17.40
CA THR A 56 -4.50 -2.12 -16.54
C THR A 56 -3.26 -2.99 -16.60
N GLY A 57 -2.75 -3.39 -15.43
CA GLY A 57 -1.55 -4.22 -15.29
C GLY A 57 -0.25 -3.45 -15.07
N ASP A 58 -0.23 -2.13 -15.24
CA ASP A 58 0.94 -1.33 -14.87
C ASP A 58 1.27 -1.46 -13.38
N LEU A 59 2.53 -1.35 -13.00
CA LEU A 59 2.95 -1.52 -11.62
C LEU A 59 3.24 -0.17 -10.96
N VAL A 60 2.89 -0.06 -9.69
CA VAL A 60 3.22 1.10 -8.86
C VAL A 60 3.98 0.66 -7.63
N PHE A 61 5.10 1.33 -7.36
CA PHE A 61 6.00 1.05 -6.26
C PHE A 61 6.05 2.24 -5.32
N PHE A 62 6.13 1.98 -4.02
CA PHE A 62 6.20 3.02 -2.99
C PHE A 62 7.39 2.79 -2.06
N GLN A 63 8.04 3.89 -1.72
CA GLN A 63 8.95 3.98 -0.57
C GLN A 63 8.21 4.71 0.56
N ARG A 64 7.55 3.95 1.45
CA ARG A 64 6.65 4.54 2.47
C ARG A 64 7.41 5.18 3.62
N LYS A 65 6.93 6.29 4.17
CA LYS A 65 7.49 6.85 5.41
C LYS A 65 7.00 6.03 6.61
N LEU A 66 7.91 5.56 7.46
CA LEU A 66 7.55 4.74 8.62
C LEU A 66 6.57 5.48 9.55
N THR A 67 6.78 6.78 9.77
CA THR A 67 5.95 7.65 10.62
C THR A 67 4.52 7.81 10.12
N ALA A 68 4.28 7.65 8.81
CA ALA A 68 2.95 7.74 8.19
C ALA A 68 2.16 6.41 8.25
N MET A 69 2.80 5.35 8.76
CA MET A 69 2.22 4.02 8.84
C MET A 69 1.65 3.74 10.23
N GLN A 70 0.69 2.81 10.31
CA GLN A 70 0.29 2.25 11.59
C GLN A 70 1.51 1.58 12.25
N PRO A 71 1.66 1.63 13.58
CA PRO A 71 2.90 1.20 14.26
C PRO A 71 3.33 -0.22 13.90
N LEU A 72 2.36 -1.15 13.79
CA LEU A 72 2.60 -2.53 13.42
C LEU A 72 3.15 -2.66 11.99
N ALA A 73 2.57 -1.90 11.06
CA ALA A 73 3.02 -1.86 9.68
C ALA A 73 4.38 -1.19 9.55
N ALA A 74 4.63 -0.13 10.33
CA ALA A 74 5.93 0.52 10.42
C ALA A 74 7.01 -0.46 10.92
N LEU A 75 6.70 -1.24 11.96
CA LEU A 75 7.61 -2.25 12.50
C LEU A 75 7.96 -3.30 11.45
N HIS A 76 6.95 -3.87 10.78
CA HIS A 76 7.18 -4.83 9.70
C HIS A 76 8.08 -4.24 8.60
N THR A 77 7.72 -3.07 8.07
CA THR A 77 8.49 -2.41 7.01
C THR A 77 9.91 -2.06 7.46
N TRP A 78 10.12 -1.68 8.72
CA TRP A 78 11.45 -1.41 9.27
C TRP A 78 12.31 -2.67 9.30
N VAL A 79 11.78 -3.80 9.79
CA VAL A 79 12.48 -5.09 9.80
C VAL A 79 12.83 -5.52 8.39
N THR A 80 11.87 -5.50 7.46
CA THR A 80 12.10 -5.91 6.08
C THR A 80 13.15 -5.03 5.39
N ARG A 81 13.14 -3.72 5.66
CA ARG A 81 14.16 -2.80 5.14
C ARG A 81 15.56 -3.10 5.67
N LEU A 82 15.67 -3.44 6.95
CA LEU A 82 16.96 -3.77 7.56
C LEU A 82 17.57 -5.03 6.92
N GLN A 83 16.73 -6.02 6.61
CA GLN A 83 17.17 -7.33 6.11
C GLN A 83 17.39 -7.38 4.59
N LEU A 84 16.45 -6.84 3.82
CA LEU A 84 16.46 -6.94 2.35
C LEU A 84 16.99 -5.69 1.66
N ARG A 85 17.07 -4.55 2.37
CA ARG A 85 17.48 -3.23 1.83
C ARG A 85 16.84 -2.91 0.47
N PRO A 86 15.51 -3.07 0.33
CA PRO A 86 14.84 -2.82 -0.93
C PRO A 86 14.80 -1.32 -1.22
N ARG A 87 14.76 -0.94 -2.50
CA ARG A 87 14.48 0.47 -2.87
C ARG A 87 13.02 0.84 -2.54
N PHE A 88 12.09 -0.05 -2.86
CA PHE A 88 10.66 0.10 -2.60
C PHE A 88 10.18 -0.99 -1.65
N ASP A 89 9.34 -0.64 -0.68
CA ASP A 89 8.88 -1.57 0.36
C ASP A 89 7.41 -1.96 0.22
N HIS A 90 6.79 -1.54 -0.88
CA HIS A 90 5.39 -1.78 -1.18
C HIS A 90 5.15 -1.69 -2.68
N CYS A 91 4.25 -2.52 -3.18
CA CYS A 91 3.81 -2.42 -4.56
C CYS A 91 2.31 -2.65 -4.69
N GLY A 92 1.77 -2.20 -5.81
CA GLY A 92 0.46 -2.52 -6.30
C GLY A 92 0.47 -2.52 -7.82
N TRP A 93 -0.67 -2.84 -8.41
CA TRP A 93 -0.86 -2.76 -9.85
C TRP A 93 -2.08 -1.89 -10.19
N ILE A 94 -2.06 -1.31 -11.37
CA ILE A 94 -3.10 -0.41 -11.85
C ILE A 94 -4.24 -1.22 -12.43
N TYR A 95 -5.45 -0.91 -11.98
CA TYR A 95 -6.68 -1.38 -12.59
C TYR A 95 -7.43 -0.18 -13.17
N VAL A 96 -7.79 -0.28 -14.44
CA VAL A 96 -8.65 0.71 -15.11
C VAL A 96 -10.02 0.11 -15.28
N ASP A 97 -11.06 0.77 -14.76
CA ASP A 97 -12.43 0.28 -14.93
C ASP A 97 -13.00 0.59 -16.32
N ARG A 98 -14.21 0.10 -16.58
CA ARG A 98 -14.91 0.34 -17.86
C ARG A 98 -15.21 1.81 -18.14
N LEU A 99 -15.16 2.67 -17.13
CA LEU A 99 -15.37 4.11 -17.23
C LEU A 99 -14.04 4.88 -17.36
N GLY A 100 -12.90 4.18 -17.46
CA GLY A 100 -11.58 4.78 -17.55
C GLY A 100 -11.03 5.27 -16.20
N ARG A 101 -11.70 5.00 -15.08
CA ARG A 101 -11.25 5.40 -13.75
C ARG A 101 -10.12 4.48 -13.29
N LYS A 102 -9.11 5.09 -12.69
CA LYS A 102 -7.84 4.42 -12.35
C LYS A 102 -7.78 4.11 -10.86
N PHE A 103 -7.47 2.86 -10.58
CA PHE A 103 -7.38 2.32 -9.23
C PHE A 103 -6.03 1.63 -9.03
N ILE A 104 -5.57 1.61 -7.79
CA ILE A 104 -4.43 0.81 -7.35
C ILE A 104 -4.98 -0.39 -6.58
N VAL A 105 -4.67 -1.58 -7.08
CA VAL A 105 -4.93 -2.84 -6.39
C VAL A 105 -3.66 -3.23 -5.66
N GLU A 106 -3.73 -3.37 -4.34
CA GLU A 106 -2.59 -3.65 -3.50
C GLU A 106 -3.01 -4.54 -2.32
N GLU A 107 -2.10 -5.40 -1.85
CA GLU A 107 -2.26 -6.13 -0.60
C GLU A 107 -1.67 -5.26 0.51
N THR A 108 -2.41 -5.00 1.58
CA THR A 108 -1.88 -4.37 2.80
C THR A 108 -1.63 -5.46 3.85
N LEU A 109 -1.07 -5.12 5.01
CA LEU A 109 -0.95 -6.10 6.11
C LEU A 109 -2.30 -6.57 6.67
N ASP A 110 -3.38 -5.85 6.39
CA ASP A 110 -4.73 -6.20 6.81
C ASP A 110 -5.40 -7.05 5.72
N LYS A 111 -5.54 -6.47 4.52
CA LYS A 111 -6.31 -7.06 3.42
C LYS A 111 -5.87 -6.58 2.05
N VAL A 112 -6.33 -7.27 1.02
CA VAL A 112 -6.32 -6.77 -0.37
C VAL A 112 -7.33 -5.64 -0.52
N GLN A 113 -6.87 -4.53 -1.09
CA GLN A 113 -7.66 -3.32 -1.27
C GLN A 113 -7.55 -2.83 -2.72
N CYS A 114 -8.63 -2.22 -3.20
CA CYS A 114 -8.67 -1.48 -4.45
C CYS A 114 -9.03 -0.04 -4.11
N ARG A 115 -8.13 0.90 -4.38
CA ARG A 115 -8.28 2.31 -3.99
C ARG A 115 -8.12 3.22 -5.20
N PRO A 116 -8.84 4.35 -5.30
CA PRO A 116 -8.62 5.32 -6.37
C PRO A 116 -7.15 5.75 -6.41
N TYR A 117 -6.56 5.79 -7.62
CA TYR A 117 -5.15 6.12 -7.84
C TYR A 117 -4.78 7.43 -7.13
N SER A 118 -5.49 8.52 -7.46
CA SER A 118 -5.33 9.86 -6.90
C SER A 118 -5.35 9.89 -5.37
N ALA A 119 -6.40 9.32 -4.77
CA ALA A 119 -6.55 9.25 -3.32
C ALA A 119 -5.38 8.49 -2.67
N ARG A 120 -4.89 7.44 -3.32
CA ARG A 120 -3.80 6.62 -2.80
C ARG A 120 -2.43 7.32 -2.86
N LEU A 121 -2.12 8.10 -3.90
CA LEU A 121 -0.87 8.88 -3.93
C LEU A 121 -0.84 9.92 -2.82
N LEU A 122 -1.93 10.69 -2.69
CA LEU A 122 -2.03 11.79 -1.73
C LEU A 122 -1.97 11.30 -0.28
N THR A 123 -2.63 10.18 0.01
CA THR A 123 -2.60 9.56 1.35
C THR A 123 -1.37 8.71 1.63
N SER A 124 -0.50 8.49 0.63
CA SER A 124 0.65 7.59 0.80
C SER A 124 1.71 8.13 1.73
N GLU A 125 1.87 9.46 1.74
CA GLU A 125 3.03 10.16 2.29
C GLU A 125 4.37 9.49 1.94
N ALA A 126 4.45 8.80 0.81
CA ALA A 126 5.64 8.10 0.37
C ALA A 126 6.75 9.11 0.06
N THR A 127 8.00 8.74 0.33
CA THR A 127 9.17 9.55 -0.04
C THR A 127 9.40 9.51 -1.55
N GLU A 128 9.16 8.34 -2.15
CA GLU A 128 9.29 8.10 -3.58
C GLU A 128 8.13 7.21 -4.03
N ILE A 129 7.56 7.54 -5.19
CA ILE A 129 6.59 6.72 -5.89
C ILE A 129 7.13 6.52 -7.30
N SER A 130 7.15 5.29 -7.77
CA SER A 130 7.58 4.97 -9.13
C SER A 130 6.54 4.13 -9.82
N VAL A 131 6.20 4.51 -11.05
CA VAL A 131 5.26 3.76 -11.90
C VAL A 131 6.06 3.09 -13.00
N LEU A 132 5.83 1.79 -13.19
CA LEU A 132 6.36 1.02 -14.29
C LEU A 132 5.21 0.69 -15.25
N THR A 133 5.17 1.40 -16.37
CA THR A 133 4.25 1.13 -17.47
C THR A 133 4.72 -0.09 -18.25
N LEU A 134 3.91 -1.14 -18.30
CA LEU A 134 4.26 -2.35 -19.02
C LEU A 134 3.89 -2.21 -20.50
N LYS A 135 4.84 -2.53 -21.38
CA LYS A 135 4.61 -2.58 -22.84
C LYS A 135 4.09 -3.96 -23.22
N LEU A 136 2.82 -4.22 -22.89
CA LEU A 136 2.12 -5.45 -23.23
C LEU A 136 0.82 -5.13 -23.97
N GLU A 137 0.39 -6.03 -24.84
CA GLU A 137 -0.90 -5.89 -25.53
C GLU A 137 -2.02 -6.26 -24.56
N ARG A 138 -2.88 -5.29 -24.23
CA ARG A 138 -3.95 -5.47 -23.26
C ARG A 138 -5.16 -6.08 -23.93
N SER A 139 -5.23 -7.41 -23.85
CA SER A 139 -6.36 -8.16 -24.38
C SER A 139 -7.60 -7.98 -23.50
N LYS A 140 -8.77 -8.22 -24.10
CA LYS A 140 -10.04 -8.26 -23.36
C LYS A 140 -10.02 -9.31 -22.25
N GLU A 141 -9.37 -10.44 -22.48
CA GLU A 141 -9.20 -11.52 -21.50
C GLU A 141 -8.42 -11.06 -20.28
N MET A 142 -7.36 -10.27 -20.46
CA MET A 142 -6.59 -9.70 -19.35
C MET A 142 -7.45 -8.77 -18.49
N GLN A 143 -8.28 -7.94 -19.13
CA GLN A 143 -9.20 -7.04 -18.43
C GLN A 143 -10.29 -7.83 -17.68
N GLU A 144 -10.82 -8.89 -18.27
CA GLU A 144 -11.78 -9.79 -17.64
C GLU A 144 -11.17 -10.53 -16.45
N ALA A 145 -9.94 -11.03 -16.58
CA ALA A 145 -9.19 -11.66 -15.50
C ALA A 145 -8.90 -10.68 -14.35
N ALA A 146 -8.52 -9.43 -14.67
CA ALA A 146 -8.32 -8.38 -13.66
C ALA A 146 -9.63 -8.07 -12.90
N ASN A 147 -10.76 -7.99 -13.62
CA ASN A 147 -12.08 -7.81 -13.00
C ASN A 147 -12.44 -8.96 -12.07
N ALA A 148 -12.25 -10.20 -12.53
CA ALA A 148 -12.53 -11.41 -11.76
C ALA A 148 -11.67 -11.45 -10.49
N PHE A 149 -10.37 -11.19 -10.63
CA PHE A 149 -9.45 -11.12 -9.49
C PHE A 149 -9.94 -10.12 -8.43
N ILE A 150 -10.33 -8.91 -8.84
CA ILE A 150 -10.82 -7.89 -7.91
C ILE A 150 -12.11 -8.36 -7.24
N ALA A 151 -13.06 -8.92 -7.99
CA ALA A 151 -14.32 -9.41 -7.43
C ALA A 151 -14.11 -10.52 -6.40
N GLU A 152 -13.14 -11.40 -6.62
CA GLU A 152 -12.85 -12.55 -5.76
C GLU A 152 -11.96 -12.21 -4.56
N ASN A 153 -10.98 -11.31 -4.75
CA ASN A 153 -9.92 -11.07 -3.76
C ASN A 153 -10.11 -9.78 -2.96
N LEU A 154 -11.03 -8.88 -3.33
CA LEU A 154 -11.21 -7.65 -2.59
C LEU A 154 -11.66 -7.95 -1.15
N GLY A 155 -10.91 -7.44 -0.18
CA GLY A 155 -11.16 -7.73 1.24
C GLY A 155 -10.60 -9.07 1.74
N ARG A 156 -9.96 -9.88 0.86
CA ARG A 156 -9.22 -11.07 1.28
C ARG A 156 -8.16 -10.67 2.30
N ALA A 157 -8.09 -11.41 3.41
CA ALA A 157 -7.08 -11.20 4.43
C ALA A 157 -5.67 -11.31 3.84
N SER A 158 -4.77 -10.47 4.33
CA SER A 158 -3.36 -10.46 3.93
C SER A 158 -2.73 -11.84 4.10
N ARG A 159 -1.98 -12.29 3.09
CA ARG A 159 -1.09 -13.46 3.20
C ARG A 159 0.06 -13.21 4.16
N ILE A 160 0.39 -11.95 4.40
CA ILE A 160 1.45 -11.55 5.32
C ILE A 160 0.86 -11.43 6.71
N SER A 161 1.16 -12.42 7.54
CA SER A 161 0.87 -12.44 8.97
C SER A 161 2.05 -11.94 9.80
N LEU A 162 1.77 -11.41 10.99
CA LEU A 162 2.78 -11.05 11.99
C LEU A 162 3.74 -12.19 12.35
N ARG A 163 3.27 -13.43 12.23
CA ARG A 163 4.12 -14.61 12.41
C ARG A 163 5.29 -14.59 11.44
N HIS A 164 5.08 -14.18 10.19
CA HIS A 164 6.16 -14.05 9.21
C HIS A 164 7.14 -12.93 9.57
N THR A 165 6.64 -11.82 10.13
CA THR A 165 7.50 -10.73 10.63
C THR A 165 8.38 -11.17 11.79
N VAL A 166 7.82 -11.95 12.73
CA VAL A 166 8.55 -12.46 13.88
C VAL A 166 9.52 -13.57 13.47
N SER A 167 9.10 -14.49 12.59
CA SER A 167 9.99 -15.50 12.03
C SER A 167 11.15 -14.88 11.26
N ALA A 168 10.90 -13.81 10.49
CA ALA A 168 11.94 -13.04 9.83
C ALA A 168 12.94 -12.42 10.81
N LEU A 169 12.47 -11.88 11.95
CA LEU A 169 13.34 -11.36 13.01
C LEU A 169 14.25 -12.44 13.61
N ILE A 170 13.75 -13.67 13.75
CA ILE A 170 14.48 -14.78 14.37
C ILE A 170 15.43 -15.46 13.38
N ASN A 171 14.98 -15.69 12.14
CA ASN A 171 15.71 -16.38 11.07
C ASN A 171 15.69 -15.57 9.77
N PRO A 172 16.61 -14.62 9.57
CA PRO A 172 16.63 -13.72 8.40
C PRO A 172 16.92 -14.45 7.08
N GLU A 173 17.52 -15.65 7.12
CA GLU A 173 17.81 -16.48 5.95
C GLU A 173 16.54 -17.04 5.29
N GLU A 174 15.43 -17.19 6.02
CA GLU A 174 14.17 -17.68 5.45
C GLU A 174 13.51 -16.65 4.52
N MET A 175 13.66 -15.34 4.78
CA MET A 175 13.11 -14.29 3.91
C MET A 175 13.79 -14.23 2.53
N ARG A 176 15.02 -14.74 2.41
CA ARG A 176 15.78 -14.74 1.14
C ARG A 176 15.44 -15.91 0.22
N LYS A 177 14.78 -16.95 0.74
CA LYS A 177 14.36 -18.10 -0.07
C LYS A 177 13.10 -17.74 -0.85
N ALA A 178 13.27 -17.22 -2.06
CA ALA A 178 12.19 -17.06 -3.01
C ALA A 178 11.76 -18.44 -3.55
N GLY A 179 10.51 -18.83 -3.31
CA GLY A 179 9.87 -20.02 -3.89
C GLY A 179 8.47 -19.67 -4.38
N ALA A 180 7.93 -20.43 -5.33
CA ALA A 180 6.62 -20.16 -5.93
C ALA A 180 5.45 -20.23 -4.91
N ASP A 181 5.61 -21.01 -3.84
CA ASP A 181 4.66 -21.12 -2.71
C ASP A 181 5.08 -20.30 -1.48
N ALA A 182 6.14 -19.48 -1.58
CA ALA A 182 6.64 -18.71 -0.45
C ALA A 182 5.74 -17.48 -0.19
N VAL A 183 5.44 -17.22 1.09
CA VAL A 183 4.73 -16.00 1.49
C VAL A 183 5.54 -14.78 1.03
N PRO A 184 4.93 -13.82 0.32
CA PRO A 184 5.68 -12.71 -0.24
C PRO A 184 6.29 -11.86 0.87
N ALA A 185 7.56 -11.47 0.69
CA ALA A 185 8.30 -10.63 1.63
C ALA A 185 7.70 -9.22 1.77
N PHE A 186 7.01 -8.76 0.72
CA PHE A 186 6.31 -7.47 0.69
C PHE A 186 4.84 -7.68 0.37
N PRO A 187 3.94 -6.86 0.94
CA PRO A 187 2.53 -6.92 0.58
C PRO A 187 2.36 -6.60 -0.91
N SER A 188 1.85 -7.56 -1.68
CA SER A 188 1.60 -7.43 -3.11
C SER A 188 0.32 -8.17 -3.50
N ALA A 189 -0.62 -7.48 -4.15
CA ALA A 189 -1.78 -8.14 -4.73
C ALA A 189 -1.34 -8.90 -5.99
N GLY A 190 -1.26 -10.22 -5.89
CA GLY A 190 -0.83 -11.13 -6.96
C GLY A 190 -1.20 -12.56 -6.64
#